data_AF-A0A180FPF7-F1
#
_entry.id   AF-A0A180FPF7-F1
#
_cell.length_a   1.000
_cell.length_b   1.000
_cell.length_c   1.000
_cell.angle_alpha   90.00
_cell.angle_beta   90.00
_cell.angle_gamma   90.00
#
_symmetry.space_group_name_H-M   'P 1'
#
loop_
_entity.id
_entity.type
_entity.pdbx_description
1 polymer ?
#
loop_
_entity_poly.entity_id
_entity_poly.type
_entity_poly.pdbx_seq_one_letter_code
_entity_poly.pdbx_strand_id
1 'polypeptide(L)' 'MPEAVAKASRLAEEGDTVLLSPCCASFDLFKNYEDRGEQFKQCVGNL' A
#
# COMPACT_ATOMS: atom_id res chain seq x y z
N MET A 1 -1.29 1.72 -6.37
CA MET A 1 -0.53 1.56 -5.11
C MET A 1 0.29 2.81 -4.75
N PRO A 2 1.10 3.39 -5.66
CA PRO A 2 2.01 4.49 -5.31
C PRO A 2 1.30 5.72 -4.74
N GLU A 3 0.18 6.12 -5.34
CA GLU A 3 -0.61 7.27 -4.88
C GLU A 3 -1.17 7.07 -3.46
N ALA A 4 -1.69 5.87 -3.17
CA ALA A 4 -2.24 5.54 -1.85
C ALA A 4 -1.15 5.59 -0.76
N VAL A 5 0.03 5.03 -1.06
CA VAL A 5 1.18 5.03 -0.14
C VAL A 5 1.72 6.45 0.06
N ALA A 6 1.87 7.24 -1.02
CA ALA A 6 2.31 8.62 -0.92
C ALA A 6 1.34 9.50 -0.11
N LYS A 7 0.03 9.30 -0.29
CA LYS A 7 -0.97 10.03 0.48
C LYS A 7 -1.01 9.61 1.94
N ALA A 8 -0.90 8.31 2.21
CA ALA A 8 -0.81 7.80 3.58
C ALA A 8 0.44 8.32 4.30
N SER A 9 1.60 8.33 3.63
CA SER A 9 2.84 8.87 4.19
C SER A 9 2.76 10.37 4.50
N ARG A 10 2.04 11.16 3.70
CA ARG A 10 1.82 12.58 3.99
C ARG A 10 0.85 12.85 5.13
N LEU A 11 -0.03 11.91 5.43
CA LEU A 11 -1.07 12.03 6.45
C LEU A 11 -0.67 11.41 7.79
N ALA A 12 0.22 10.42 7.77
CA ALA A 12 0.70 9.74 8.97
C ALA A 12 1.71 10.61 9.72
N GLU A 13 1.60 10.62 11.04
CA GLU A 13 2.53 11.29 11.94
C GLU A 13 3.39 10.28 12.70
N GLU A 14 4.37 10.76 13.46
CA GLU A 14 5.21 9.90 14.29
C GLU A 14 4.34 9.16 15.33
N GLY A 15 4.41 7.82 15.31
CA GLY A 15 3.60 6.95 16.18
C GLY A 15 2.38 6.33 15.49
N ASP A 16 2.00 6.80 14.29
CA ASP A 16 0.91 6.21 13.53
C ASP A 16 1.31 4.89 12.85
N THR A 17 0.33 4.03 12.60
CA THR A 17 0.51 2.79 11.84
C THR A 17 -0.35 2.80 10.58
N VAL A 18 0.29 2.67 9.42
CA VAL A 18 -0.40 2.56 8.12
C VAL A 18 -0.55 1.08 7.75
N LEU A 19 -1.78 0.59 7.71
CA LEU A 19 -2.12 -0.80 7.36
C LEU A 19 -2.75 -0.88 5.97
N LEU A 20 -2.21 -1.73 5.10
CA LEU A 20 -2.87 -2.13 3.85
C LEU A 20 -3.92 -3.22 4.12
N SER A 21 -5.21 -2.85 4.20
CA SER A 21 -6.34 -3.78 4.36
C SER A 21 -7.42 -3.57 3.29
N PRO A 22 -7.24 -4.15 2.09
CA PRO A 22 -8.09 -3.83 0.93
C PRO A 22 -9.47 -4.50 0.93
N CYS A 23 -9.78 -5.42 1.86
CA CYS A 23 -11.06 -6.15 2.03
C CYS A 23 -11.67 -6.85 0.77
N CYS A 24 -11.07 -6.68 -0.41
CA CYS A 24 -11.55 -7.14 -1.70
C CYS A 24 -10.46 -7.92 -2.46
N ALA A 25 -10.92 -8.84 -3.32
CA ALA A 25 -10.07 -9.66 -4.15
C ALA A 25 -9.33 -8.78 -5.19
N SER A 26 -8.05 -9.05 -5.39
CA SER A 26 -7.11 -8.19 -6.12
C SER A 26 -7.28 -8.17 -7.64
N PHE A 27 -8.25 -8.90 -8.20
CA PHE A 27 -8.25 -9.33 -9.60
C PHE A 27 -8.48 -8.23 -10.64
N ASP A 28 -9.01 -7.07 -10.25
CA ASP A 28 -9.28 -5.98 -11.21
C ASP A 28 -8.08 -5.06 -11.46
N LEU A 29 -7.12 -5.02 -10.52
CA LEU A 29 -5.99 -4.06 -10.54
C LEU A 29 -4.61 -4.70 -10.31
N PHE A 30 -4.57 -5.97 -9.88
CA PHE A 30 -3.33 -6.67 -9.53
C PHE A 30 -3.37 -8.11 -10.02
N LYS A 31 -2.19 -8.65 -10.31
CA LYS A 31 -2.06 -10.01 -10.85
C LYS A 31 -2.53 -11.09 -9.86
N ASN A 32 -2.31 -10.83 -8.57
CA ASN A 32 -2.72 -11.66 -7.43
C ASN A 32 -2.54 -10.84 -6.12
N TYR A 33 -2.75 -11.48 -4.96
CA TYR A 33 -2.60 -10.80 -3.67
C TYR A 33 -1.13 -10.54 -3.31
N GLU A 34 -0.21 -11.40 -3.75
CA GLU A 34 1.23 -11.24 -3.53
C GLU A 34 1.79 -10.03 -4.27
N ASP A 35 1.44 -9.84 -5.54
CA ASP A 35 1.84 -8.71 -6.38
C ASP A 35 1.40 -7.38 -5.75
N ARG A 36 0.18 -7.33 -5.22
CA ARG A 36 -0.31 -6.17 -4.46
C ARG A 36 0.55 -5.88 -3.22
N GLY A 37 0.91 -6.91 -2.46
CA GLY A 37 1.77 -6.77 -1.28
C GLY A 37 3.20 -6.37 -1.62
N GLU A 38 3.73 -6.88 -2.73
CA GLU A 38 5.06 -6.53 -3.23
C GLU A 38 5.11 -5.07 -3.67
N GLN A 39 4.12 -4.61 -4.44
CA GLN A 39 4.02 -3.20 -4.80
C GLN A 39 3.91 -2.29 -3.58
N PHE A 40 3.18 -2.69 -2.53
CA PHE A 40 3.12 -1.92 -1.29
C PHE A 40 4.49 -1.83 -0.61
N LYS A 41 5.18 -2.96 -0.44
CA LYS A 41 6.54 -3.00 0.14
C LYS A 41 7.51 -2.14 -0.66
N GLN A 42 7.49 -2.22 -1.99
CA GLN A 42 8.32 -1.40 -2.86
C GLN A 42 8.01 0.09 -2.71
N CYS A 43 6.73 0.47 -2.67
CA CYS A 43 6.36 1.87 -2.48
C CYS A 43 6.80 2.41 -1.11
N VAL A 44 6.64 1.61 -0.04
CA VAL A 44 7.05 2.02 1.32
C VAL A 44 8.57 2.09 1.45
N GLY A 45 9.32 1.16 0.86
CA GLY A 45 10.78 1.17 0.89
C GLY A 45 11.43 2.28 0.05
N ASN A 46 10.65 2.93 -0.84
CA ASN A 46 11.09 4.01 -1.70
C ASN A 46 10.57 5.40 -1.25
N LEU A 47 9.93 5.50 -0.08
CA LEU A 47 9.58 6.77 0.57
C LEU A 47 10.82 7.39 1.21
#